data_AF-A0A662UWQ3-F1
#
_entry.id   AF-A0A662UWQ3-F1
#
_cell.length_a   1.000
_cell.length_b   1.000
_cell.length_c   1.000
_cell.angle_alpha   90.00
_cell.angle_beta   90.00
_cell.angle_gamma   90.00
#
_symmetry.space_group_name_H-M   'P 1'
#
loop_
_entity.id
_entity.type
_entity.pdbx_description
1 polymer ?
#
loop_
_entity_poly.entity_id
_entity_poly.type
_entity_poly.pdbx_seq_one_letter_code
_entity_poly.pdbx_strand_id
1 'polypeptide(L)'
;MALILRLDTFAEALLATAGMLSIAGVVALTYWVLRRGIPTQRSGESTEPYIGGEAESVVSRIDVSAQNLYWGFVEGVARRVYRFLREVMHSGKLNEWAGYMAGYYGLLLIVAIASLALYIARLG
;
A
#
# COMPACT_ATOMS: atom_id res chain seq x y z
N MET A 1 -32.33 7.04 6.76
CA MET A 1 -31.79 8.42 6.61
C MET A 1 -30.33 8.34 6.22
N ALA A 2 -30.05 8.32 4.92
CA ALA A 2 -28.68 8.35 4.44
C ALA A 2 -28.47 9.63 3.60
N LEU A 3 -27.27 10.20 3.65
CA LEU A 3 -27.01 11.53 3.10
C LEU A 3 -26.53 11.40 1.64
N ILE A 4 -27.35 11.71 0.62
CA ILE A 4 -26.84 11.91 -0.77
C ILE A 4 -26.22 13.29 -0.82
N LEU A 5 -24.90 13.33 -0.69
CA LEU A 5 -24.10 14.49 -1.05
C LEU A 5 -24.00 14.53 -2.58
N ARG A 6 -24.86 15.34 -3.22
CA ARG A 6 -24.56 15.85 -4.57
C ARG A 6 -23.50 16.93 -4.39
N LEU A 7 -22.25 16.56 -4.62
CA LEU A 7 -21.11 17.46 -4.50
C LEU A 7 -20.88 18.11 -5.86
N ASP A 8 -20.74 19.43 -5.87
CA ASP A 8 -20.20 20.12 -7.05
C ASP A 8 -18.77 19.62 -7.33
N THR A 9 -18.33 19.75 -8.57
CA THR A 9 -16.99 19.29 -9.01
C THR A 9 -15.86 19.83 -8.11
N PHE A 10 -16.04 21.04 -7.58
CA PHE A 10 -15.13 21.65 -6.60
C PHE A 10 -15.12 20.91 -5.25
N ALA A 11 -16.28 20.47 -4.78
CA ALA A 11 -16.42 19.76 -3.53
C ALA A 11 -15.91 18.31 -3.63
N GLU A 12 -16.02 17.68 -4.81
CA GLU A 12 -15.35 16.40 -5.10
C GLU A 12 -13.83 16.54 -5.10
N ALA A 13 -13.29 17.60 -5.73
CA ALA A 13 -11.86 17.88 -5.74
C ALA A 13 -11.32 18.12 -4.31
N LEU A 14 -12.08 18.83 -3.48
CA LEU A 14 -11.76 19.04 -2.07
C LEU A 14 -11.76 17.73 -1.27
N LEU A 15 -12.74 16.84 -1.49
CA LEU A 15 -12.79 15.53 -0.84
C LEU A 15 -11.64 14.63 -1.28
N ALA A 16 -11.30 14.60 -2.56
CA ALA A 16 -10.15 13.85 -3.07
C ALA A 16 -8.84 14.37 -2.44
N THR A 17 -8.67 15.69 -2.39
CA THR A 17 -7.50 16.34 -1.79
C THR A 17 -7.43 16.07 -0.28
N ALA A 18 -8.55 16.17 0.43
CA ALA A 18 -8.65 15.84 1.85
C ALA A 18 -8.33 14.36 2.10
N GLY A 19 -8.79 13.46 1.22
CA GLY A 19 -8.43 12.05 1.21
C GLY A 19 -6.92 11.82 1.11
N MET A 20 -6.26 12.46 0.14
CA MET A 20 -4.80 12.38 -0.02
C MET A 20 -4.06 12.94 1.21
N LEU A 21 -4.51 14.08 1.76
CA LEU A 21 -3.94 14.66 2.98
C LEU A 21 -4.15 13.76 4.20
N SER A 22 -5.28 13.06 4.30
CA SER A 22 -5.55 12.11 5.38
C SER A 22 -4.56 10.94 5.36
N ILE A 23 -4.26 10.40 4.18
CA ILE A 23 -3.28 9.32 4.01
C ILE A 23 -1.89 9.82 4.43
N ALA A 24 -1.49 11.00 3.96
CA ALA A 24 -0.24 11.63 4.36
C ALA A 24 -0.18 11.86 5.89
N GLY A 25 -1.29 12.28 6.50
CA GLY A 25 -1.45 12.44 7.93
C GLY A 25 -1.30 11.13 8.71
N VAL A 26 -1.88 10.03 8.23
CA VAL A 26 -1.72 8.69 8.81
C VAL A 26 -0.26 8.24 8.75
N VAL A 27 0.42 8.44 7.63
CA VAL A 27 1.85 8.11 7.50
C VAL A 27 2.69 8.94 8.46
N ALA A 28 2.46 10.25 8.52
CA ALA A 28 3.18 11.16 9.40
C ALA A 28 2.93 10.84 10.89
N LEU A 29 1.68 10.52 11.26
CA LEU A 29 1.32 10.10 12.61
C LEU A 29 1.98 8.77 12.97
N THR A 30 1.96 7.80 12.05
CA THR A 30 2.63 6.51 12.23
C THR A 30 4.13 6.70 12.48
N TYR A 31 4.79 7.51 11.66
CA TYR A 31 6.18 7.90 11.88
C TYR A 31 6.39 8.58 13.25
N TRP A 32 5.50 9.49 13.64
CA TRP A 32 5.58 10.22 14.90
C TRP A 32 5.35 9.36 16.15
N VAL A 33 4.49 8.36 16.05
CA VAL A 33 4.26 7.38 17.11
C VAL A 33 5.47 6.44 17.21
N LEU A 34 5.92 5.90 16.08
CA LEU A 34 7.04 4.96 16.03
C LEU A 34 8.37 5.60 16.48
N ARG A 35 8.61 6.87 16.14
CA ARG A 35 9.85 7.56 16.57
C ARG A 35 9.93 7.78 18.08
N ARG A 36 8.79 7.80 18.80
CA ARG A 36 8.75 8.02 20.26
C ARG A 36 8.99 6.75 21.07
N GLY A 37 8.89 5.57 20.45
CA GLY A 37 8.99 4.27 21.12
C GLY A 37 10.40 3.76 21.38
N ILE A 38 11.45 4.53 21.05
CA ILE A 38 12.84 4.08 21.25
C ILE A 38 13.46 4.90 22.38
N PRO A 39 13.48 4.41 23.64
CA PRO A 39 14.26 5.04 24.69
C PRO A 39 15.73 5.07 24.26
N THR A 40 16.28 6.28 24.14
CA THR A 40 17.66 6.56 23.69
C THR A 40 18.71 6.36 24.77
N GLN A 41 18.36 5.76 25.91
CA GLN A 41 19.35 5.31 26.89
C GLN A 41 19.92 3.95 26.47
N ARG A 42 20.67 3.93 25.38
CA ARG A 42 21.59 2.84 25.06
C ARG A 42 22.99 3.32 25.42
N SER A 43 23.66 2.61 26.33
CA SER A 43 25.04 2.90 26.71
C SER A 43 25.96 1.80 26.22
N GLY A 44 27.14 2.19 25.73
CA GLY A 44 28.23 1.28 25.39
C GLY A 44 27.92 0.33 24.22
N GLU A 45 28.30 -0.93 24.41
CA GLU A 45 28.26 -2.06 23.47
C GLU A 45 26.87 -2.34 22.87
N SER A 46 25.79 -1.94 23.56
CA SER A 46 24.41 -2.04 23.04
C SER A 46 24.13 -1.16 21.82
N THR A 47 24.99 -0.17 21.56
CA THR A 47 24.86 0.75 20.44
C THR A 47 25.65 0.28 19.23
N GLU A 48 26.60 -0.64 19.45
CA GLU A 48 27.46 -1.19 18.41
C GLU A 48 26.76 -2.39 17.73
N PRO A 49 26.89 -2.51 16.41
CA PRO A 49 26.36 -3.66 15.69
C PRO A 49 27.12 -4.92 16.10
N TYR A 50 26.40 -5.99 16.46
CA TYR A 50 27.02 -7.26 16.81
C TYR A 50 27.66 -7.92 15.57
N ILE A 51 28.99 -7.89 15.49
CA ILE A 51 29.78 -8.49 14.40
C ILE A 51 30.49 -9.75 14.94
N GLY A 52 29.76 -10.61 15.65
CA GLY A 52 30.32 -11.87 16.17
C GLY A 52 31.44 -11.71 17.20
N GLY A 53 31.53 -10.56 17.87
CA GLY A 53 32.59 -10.24 18.84
C GLY A 53 33.83 -9.55 18.26
N GLU A 54 33.85 -9.29 16.95
CA GLU A 54 34.93 -8.53 16.29
C GLU A 54 34.70 -7.02 16.34
N ALA A 55 35.79 -6.25 16.24
CA ALA A 55 35.72 -4.78 16.20
C ALA A 55 35.12 -4.27 14.87
N GLU A 56 34.43 -3.13 14.93
CA GLU A 56 33.78 -2.49 13.75
C GLU A 56 34.74 -2.25 12.58
N SER A 57 36.03 -2.03 12.87
CA SER A 57 37.09 -1.82 11.88
C SER A 57 37.32 -3.01 10.93
N VAL A 58 36.83 -4.20 11.26
CA VAL A 58 36.98 -5.41 10.43
C VAL A 58 36.04 -5.37 9.21
N VAL A 59 34.94 -4.63 9.28
CA VAL A 59 33.95 -4.51 8.19
C VAL A 59 34.03 -3.12 7.56
N SER A 60 34.06 -3.08 6.23
CA SER A 60 34.04 -1.82 5.48
C SER A 60 32.68 -1.12 5.48
N ARG A 61 31.61 -1.88 5.78
CA ARG A 61 30.24 -1.38 5.84
C ARG A 61 29.37 -2.28 6.72
N ILE A 62 28.55 -1.68 7.58
CA ILE A 62 27.68 -2.37 8.54
C ILE A 62 26.26 -2.57 7.97
N ASP A 63 25.82 -1.63 7.13
CA ASP A 63 24.51 -1.66 6.49
C ASP A 63 24.52 -2.44 5.17
N VAL A 64 23.34 -2.99 4.83
CA VAL A 64 23.11 -3.61 3.54
C VAL A 64 23.17 -2.53 2.46
N SER A 65 23.99 -2.75 1.42
CA SER A 65 24.08 -1.80 0.32
C SER A 65 22.72 -1.60 -0.36
N ALA A 66 22.44 -0.36 -0.79
CA ALA A 66 21.22 -0.06 -1.52
C ALA A 66 21.07 -0.92 -2.79
N GLN A 67 22.18 -1.30 -3.42
CA GLN A 67 22.21 -2.21 -4.56
C GLN A 67 21.72 -3.62 -4.18
N ASN A 68 22.17 -4.16 -3.04
CA ASN A 68 21.71 -5.45 -2.57
C ASN A 68 20.22 -5.41 -2.19
N LEU A 69 19.76 -4.31 -1.59
CA LEU A 69 18.35 -4.12 -1.28
C LEU A 69 17.49 -4.04 -2.56
N TYR A 70 17.95 -3.31 -3.57
CA TYR A 70 17.31 -3.24 -4.89
C TYR A 70 17.19 -4.63 -5.51
N TRP A 71 18.29 -5.38 -5.61
CA TRP A 71 18.26 -6.72 -6.19
C TRP A 71 17.42 -7.69 -5.37
N GLY A 72 17.47 -7.61 -4.04
CA GLY A 72 16.61 -8.38 -3.16
C GLY A 72 15.11 -8.13 -3.42
N PHE A 73 14.71 -6.87 -3.63
CA PHE A 73 13.35 -6.54 -4.01
C PHE A 73 13.00 -7.05 -5.42
N VAL A 74 13.88 -6.82 -6.39
CA VAL A 74 13.66 -7.21 -7.79
C VAL A 74 13.48 -8.72 -7.90
N GLU A 75 14.37 -9.50 -7.30
CA GLU A 75 14.35 -10.95 -7.39
C GLU A 75 13.28 -11.57 -6.48
N GLY A 76 13.13 -11.05 -5.27
CA GLY A 76 12.19 -11.58 -4.28
C GLY A 76 10.73 -11.28 -4.58
N VAL A 77 10.44 -10.07 -5.08
CA VAL A 77 9.07 -9.58 -5.24
C VAL A 77 8.75 -9.27 -6.69
N ALA A 78 9.49 -8.36 -7.32
CA ALA A 78 9.12 -7.83 -8.63
C ALA A 78 9.06 -8.93 -9.71
N ARG A 79 10.03 -9.84 -9.72
CA ARG A 79 10.08 -10.95 -10.69
C ARG A 79 8.90 -11.91 -10.55
N ARG A 80 8.45 -12.17 -9.32
CA ARG A 80 7.29 -13.03 -9.06
C ARG A 80 6.00 -12.35 -9.54
N VAL A 81 5.81 -11.08 -9.19
CA VAL A 81 4.66 -10.28 -9.62
C VAL A 81 4.62 -10.19 -11.14
N TYR A 82 5.75 -9.88 -11.77
CA TYR A 82 5.84 -9.78 -13.22
C TYR A 82 5.46 -11.09 -13.93
N ARG A 83 6.00 -12.23 -13.47
CA ARG A 83 5.60 -13.54 -14.03
C ARG A 83 4.12 -13.80 -13.89
N PHE A 84 3.54 -13.53 -12.72
CA PHE A 84 2.10 -13.70 -12.52
C PHE A 84 1.28 -12.83 -13.49
N LEU A 85 1.59 -11.54 -13.60
CA LEU A 85 0.89 -10.63 -14.51
C LEU A 85 1.02 -11.08 -15.96
N ARG A 86 2.20 -11.54 -16.36
CA ARG A 86 2.45 -11.99 -17.74
C ARG A 86 1.78 -13.32 -18.04
N GLU A 87 1.94 -14.32 -17.19
CA GLU A 87 1.56 -15.70 -17.49
C GLU A 87 0.10 -15.99 -17.13
N VAL A 88 -0.43 -15.36 -16.08
CA VAL A 88 -1.79 -15.60 -15.59
C VAL A 88 -2.77 -14.57 -16.10
N MET A 89 -2.44 -13.27 -16.02
CA MET A 89 -3.36 -12.23 -16.50
C MET A 89 -3.28 -12.03 -18.01
N HIS A 90 -2.08 -12.12 -18.60
CA HIS A 90 -1.85 -11.94 -20.04
C HIS A 90 -1.57 -13.27 -20.77
N SER A 91 -2.29 -14.33 -20.40
CA SER A 91 -2.17 -15.65 -21.01
C SER A 91 -2.53 -15.69 -22.51
N GLY A 92 -3.21 -14.66 -23.02
CA GLY A 92 -3.70 -14.57 -24.40
C GLY A 92 -4.97 -15.37 -24.68
N LYS A 93 -5.52 -16.07 -23.68
CA LYS A 93 -6.78 -16.82 -23.83
C LYS A 93 -7.97 -15.91 -23.58
N LEU A 94 -8.81 -15.73 -24.60
CA LEU A 94 -10.00 -14.86 -24.53
C LEU A 94 -11.00 -15.27 -23.44
N ASN A 95 -11.11 -16.56 -23.14
CA ASN A 95 -12.03 -17.07 -22.11
C ASN A 95 -11.66 -16.57 -20.70
N GLU A 96 -10.37 -16.50 -20.39
CA GLU A 96 -9.90 -16.00 -19.08
C GLU A 96 -10.20 -14.50 -18.93
N TRP A 97 -10.04 -13.74 -20.03
CA TRP A 97 -10.44 -12.34 -20.11
C TRP A 97 -11.95 -12.13 -19.93
N ALA A 98 -12.77 -12.98 -20.54
CA ALA A 98 -14.22 -12.94 -20.33
C ALA A 98 -14.57 -13.17 -18.85
N GLY A 99 -13.86 -14.07 -18.16
CA GLY A 99 -13.99 -14.29 -16.72
C GLY A 99 -13.65 -13.05 -15.90
N TYR A 100 -12.52 -12.38 -16.18
CA TYR A 100 -12.16 -11.13 -15.50
C TYR A 100 -13.18 -10.01 -15.74
N MET A 101 -13.64 -9.85 -16.98
CA MET A 101 -14.66 -8.87 -17.33
C MET A 101 -15.99 -9.17 -16.63
N ALA A 102 -16.43 -10.43 -16.62
CA ALA A 102 -17.64 -10.84 -15.92
C ALA A 102 -17.55 -10.59 -14.41
N GLY A 103 -16.40 -10.90 -13.78
CA GLY A 103 -16.15 -10.60 -12.38
C GLY A 103 -16.21 -9.11 -12.09
N TYR A 104 -15.57 -8.29 -12.93
CA TYR A 104 -15.58 -6.84 -12.79
C TYR A 104 -16.99 -6.25 -13.00
N TYR A 105 -17.72 -6.69 -14.02
CA TYR A 105 -19.11 -6.27 -14.23
C TYR A 105 -20.04 -6.73 -13.11
N GLY A 106 -19.84 -7.94 -12.58
CA GLY A 106 -20.58 -8.43 -11.41
C GLY A 106 -20.33 -7.55 -10.17
N LEU A 107 -19.08 -7.16 -9.93
CA LEU A 107 -18.74 -6.21 -8.87
C LEU A 107 -19.44 -4.86 -9.08
N LEU A 108 -19.35 -4.30 -10.29
CA LEU A 108 -20.00 -3.03 -10.62
C LEU A 108 -21.53 -3.11 -10.46
N LEU A 109 -22.14 -4.23 -10.82
CA LEU A 109 -23.57 -4.47 -10.63
C LEU A 109 -23.93 -4.46 -9.14
N ILE A 110 -23.16 -5.16 -8.29
CA ILE A 110 -23.37 -5.16 -6.84
C ILE A 110 -23.26 -3.73 -6.28
N VAL A 111 -22.22 -3.00 -6.70
CA VAL A 111 -22.02 -1.59 -6.30
C VAL A 111 -23.19 -0.72 -6.77
N ALA A 112 -23.69 -0.92 -7.98
CA ALA A 112 -24.82 -0.17 -8.53
C ALA A 112 -26.11 -0.47 -7.78
N ILE A 113 -26.41 -1.74 -7.49
CA ILE A 113 -27.58 -2.15 -6.69
C ILE A 113 -27.49 -1.58 -5.28
N ALA A 114 -26.32 -1.68 -4.63
CA ALA A 114 -26.11 -1.12 -3.29
C ALA A 114 -26.30 0.42 -3.31
N SER A 115 -25.74 1.10 -4.31
CA SER A 115 -25.90 2.54 -4.48
C SER A 115 -27.35 2.95 -4.75
N LEU A 116 -28.07 2.17 -5.55
CA LEU A 116 -29.49 2.40 -5.85
C LEU A 116 -30.36 2.15 -4.61
N ALA A 117 -30.11 1.07 -3.86
CA ALA A 117 -30.81 0.77 -2.62
C ALA A 117 -30.57 1.89 -1.59
N LEU A 118 -29.32 2.36 -1.48
CA LEU A 118 -28.99 3.53 -0.68
C LEU A 118 -29.70 4.78 -1.20
N TYR A 119 -29.83 4.99 -2.50
CA TYR A 119 -30.54 6.13 -3.06
C TYR A 119 -32.05 6.10 -2.74
N ILE A 120 -32.70 4.94 -2.91
CA ILE A 120 -34.13 4.76 -2.62
C ILE A 120 -34.42 4.92 -1.12
N ALA A 121 -33.58 4.36 -0.25
CA ALA A 121 -33.67 4.51 1.21
C ALA A 121 -33.44 5.95 1.73
N ARG A 122 -33.14 6.87 0.80
CA ARG A 122 -32.97 8.31 1.07
C ARG A 122 -34.09 9.16 0.47
N LEU A 123 -34.90 8.60 -0.43
CA LEU A 123 -36.08 9.23 -1.02
C LEU A 123 -37.37 8.96 -0.22
N GLY A 124 -37.45 7.82 0.47
CA GLY A 124 -38.47 7.54 1.49
C GLY A 124 -38.02 7.95 2.88
#